data_AF-A0A5C3PST2-F1
#
_entry.id   AF-A0A5C3PST2-F1
#
_cell.length_a   1.000
_cell.length_b   1.000
_cell.length_c   1.000
_cell.angle_alpha   90.00
_cell.angle_beta   90.00
_cell.angle_gamma   90.00
#
_symmetry.space_group_name_H-M   'P 1'
#
loop_
_entity.id
_entity.type
_entity.pdbx_description
1 polymer ?
#
loop_
_entity_poly.entity_id
_entity_poly.type
_entity_poly.pdbx_seq_one_letter_code
_entity_poly.pdbx_strand_id
1 'polypeptide(L)'
;MEKLPGYKPMGEAGLHTLMKLWGADTPEKREACLKGFNALTEQNIARRGLRIIGVKPEAGQQGVFHVRIPDSPLAIRMWEGGMGPYGQFCFDFYDVERDVSVNLPQGYSLHPATVNAPHGLGPGYLPPGFPMALNAPGSLSGPLRSWERNMGMREIPEGEEKWMVPQGAYITLQRDGHEPVIFQIPSQQPAFVALPTYAGPPRVRPL
;
A
#
# COMPACT_ATOMS: atom_id res chain seq x y z
N MET A 1 2.36 15.44 23.44
CA MET A 1 2.60 14.59 22.27
C MET A 1 3.78 15.20 21.54
N GLU A 2 4.94 14.54 21.58
CA GLU A 2 6.12 15.00 20.86
C GLU A 2 5.88 14.76 19.36
N LYS A 3 6.02 15.80 18.55
CA LYS A 3 5.79 15.69 17.11
C LYS A 3 6.94 14.86 16.51
N LEU A 4 6.62 13.93 15.62
CA LEU A 4 7.63 13.16 14.90
C LEU A 4 8.62 14.11 14.21
N PRO A 5 9.94 13.83 14.24
CA PRO A 5 10.94 14.67 13.58
C PRO A 5 10.58 14.90 12.11
N GLY A 6 10.57 16.17 11.67
CA GLY A 6 10.26 16.54 10.28
C GLY A 6 8.77 16.67 9.94
N TYR A 7 7.84 16.38 10.86
CA TYR A 7 6.41 16.55 10.59
C TYR A 7 6.02 18.04 10.50
N LYS A 8 5.62 18.48 9.31
CA LYS A 8 4.98 19.77 9.07
C LYS A 8 3.47 19.56 8.86
N PRO A 9 2.60 20.08 9.74
CA PRO A 9 1.16 20.01 9.54
C PRO A 9 0.76 20.61 8.19
N MET A 10 -0.26 20.03 7.56
CA MET A 10 -0.87 20.59 6.36
C MET A 10 -1.39 22.00 6.66
N GLY A 11 -1.09 22.96 5.79
CA GLY A 11 -1.64 24.31 5.91
C GLY A 11 -3.15 24.34 5.63
N GLU A 12 -3.83 25.37 6.13
CA GLU A 12 -5.29 25.50 6.05
C GLU A 12 -5.82 25.41 4.61
N ALA A 13 -5.16 26.06 3.64
CA ALA A 13 -5.53 25.97 2.24
C ALA A 13 -5.45 24.52 1.70
N GLY A 14 -4.39 23.79 2.05
CA GLY A 14 -4.23 22.38 1.66
C GLY A 14 -5.30 21.49 2.29
N LEU A 15 -5.62 21.75 3.56
CA LEU A 15 -6.68 21.05 4.27
C LEU A 15 -8.04 21.29 3.59
N HIS A 16 -8.34 22.52 3.21
CA HIS A 16 -9.57 22.86 2.48
C HIS A 16 -9.68 22.16 1.12
N THR A 17 -8.58 22.09 0.37
CA THR A 17 -8.56 21.36 -0.90
C THR A 17 -8.82 19.87 -0.70
N LEU A 18 -8.20 19.25 0.31
CA LEU A 18 -8.39 17.83 0.62
C LEU A 18 -9.82 17.54 1.08
N MET A 19 -10.38 18.37 1.98
CA MET A 19 -11.76 18.22 2.43
C MET A 19 -12.76 18.33 1.28
N LYS A 20 -12.51 19.25 0.33
CA LYS A 20 -13.34 19.39 -0.87
C LYS A 20 -13.31 18.13 -1.73
N LEU A 21 -12.15 17.49 -1.88
CA LEU A 21 -12.03 16.21 -2.60
C LEU A 21 -12.86 15.09 -1.95
N TRP A 22 -13.03 15.14 -0.62
CA TRP A 22 -13.87 14.20 0.13
C TRP A 22 -15.35 14.63 0.22
N GLY A 23 -15.78 15.61 -0.57
CA GLY A 23 -17.16 16.08 -0.61
C GLY A 23 -17.54 17.03 0.53
N ALA A 24 -16.59 17.47 1.36
CA ALA A 24 -16.76 18.48 2.38
C ALA A 24 -16.42 19.88 1.83
N ASP A 25 -17.24 20.33 0.89
CA ASP A 25 -17.06 21.57 0.14
C ASP A 25 -17.56 22.84 0.85
N THR A 26 -18.46 22.71 1.83
CA THR A 26 -18.95 23.83 2.66
C THR A 26 -18.24 23.85 4.03
N PRO A 27 -18.18 25.01 4.72
CA PRO A 27 -17.63 25.10 6.07
C PRO A 27 -18.26 24.10 7.06
N GLU A 28 -19.58 23.92 6.99
CA GLU A 28 -20.33 23.04 7.90
C GLU A 28 -19.98 21.57 7.64
N LYS A 29 -19.88 21.17 6.37
CA LYS A 29 -19.45 19.81 6.01
C LYS A 29 -17.99 19.58 6.40
N ARG A 30 -17.12 20.59 6.28
CA ARG A 30 -15.71 20.50 6.74
C ARG A 30 -15.63 20.29 8.23
N GLU A 31 -16.36 21.08 9.00
CA GLU A 31 -16.38 20.95 10.46
C GLU A 31 -16.93 19.60 10.90
N ALA A 32 -18.03 19.13 10.28
CA ALA A 32 -18.59 17.81 10.54
C ALA A 32 -17.60 16.68 10.19
N CYS A 33 -16.90 16.80 9.05
CA CYS A 33 -15.88 15.83 8.63
C CYS A 33 -14.72 15.78 9.63
N LEU A 34 -14.17 16.93 10.03
CA LEU A 34 -13.08 17.03 11.00
C LEU A 34 -13.48 16.48 12.38
N LYS A 35 -14.68 16.82 12.87
CA LYS A 35 -15.22 16.27 14.12
C LYS A 35 -15.36 14.75 14.03
N GLY A 36 -15.84 14.23 12.91
CA GLY A 36 -15.93 12.79 12.65
C GLY A 36 -14.56 12.09 12.68
N PHE A 37 -13.56 12.65 12.00
CA PHE A 37 -12.18 12.12 12.01
C PHE A 37 -11.56 12.13 13.41
N ASN A 38 -11.75 13.22 14.17
CA ASN A 38 -11.24 13.32 15.54
C ASN A 38 -11.90 12.29 16.45
N ALA A 39 -13.23 12.18 16.41
CA ALA A 39 -13.97 11.21 17.23
C ALA A 39 -13.59 9.76 16.88
N LEU A 40 -13.43 9.45 15.58
CA LEU A 40 -12.98 8.12 15.14
C LEU A 40 -11.54 7.83 15.61
N THR A 41 -10.65 8.81 15.52
CA THR A 41 -9.26 8.71 16.00
C THR A 41 -9.23 8.47 17.51
N GLU A 42 -9.96 9.26 18.30
CA GLU A 42 -10.07 9.11 19.75
C GLU A 42 -10.64 7.73 20.13
N GLN A 43 -11.69 7.28 19.45
CA GLN A 43 -12.26 5.95 19.66
C GLN A 43 -11.25 4.84 19.37
N ASN A 44 -10.49 4.95 18.29
CA ASN A 44 -9.46 3.97 17.94
C ASN A 44 -8.34 3.95 18.97
N ILE A 45 -7.84 5.12 19.39
CA ILE A 45 -6.84 5.25 20.46
C ILE A 45 -7.36 4.57 21.74
N ALA A 46 -8.58 4.86 22.16
CA ALA A 46 -9.15 4.34 23.40
C ALA A 46 -9.41 2.82 23.36
N ARG A 47 -9.79 2.27 22.20
CA ARG A 47 -10.16 0.84 22.09
C ARG A 47 -8.98 -0.07 21.81
N ARG A 48 -8.07 0.32 20.93
CA ARG A 48 -7.05 -0.57 20.34
C ARG A 48 -5.68 0.08 20.20
N GLY A 49 -5.53 1.36 20.55
CA GLY A 49 -4.34 2.14 20.22
C GLY A 49 -4.27 2.49 18.73
N LEU A 50 -3.18 3.15 18.33
CA LEU A 50 -2.90 3.46 16.92
C LEU A 50 -2.14 2.30 16.29
N ARG A 51 -2.72 1.69 15.26
CA ARG A 51 -2.02 0.70 14.44
C ARG A 51 -1.18 1.42 13.40
N ILE A 52 0.14 1.32 13.51
CA ILE A 52 1.07 1.80 12.50
C ILE A 52 1.22 0.70 11.44
N ILE A 53 1.10 1.08 10.17
CA ILE A 53 1.24 0.19 9.01
C ILE A 53 2.42 0.64 8.15
N GLY A 54 2.97 -0.28 7.36
CA GLY A 54 4.09 -0.05 6.45
C GLY A 54 5.45 0.13 7.13
N VAL A 55 5.57 -0.20 8.42
CA VAL A 55 6.86 -0.16 9.15
C VAL A 55 7.80 -1.18 8.52
N LYS A 56 9.05 -0.77 8.24
CA LYS A 56 10.09 -1.66 7.70
C LYS A 56 10.42 -2.74 8.74
N PRO A 57 10.68 -3.98 8.30
CA PRO A 57 10.94 -5.07 9.22
C PRO A 57 12.28 -4.89 9.93
N GLU A 58 12.35 -5.37 11.17
CA GLU A 58 13.60 -5.50 11.92
C GLU A 58 14.44 -6.67 11.37
N ALA A 59 15.75 -6.65 11.64
CA ALA A 59 16.64 -7.74 11.26
C ALA A 59 16.16 -9.07 11.90
N GLY A 60 16.01 -10.12 11.09
CA GLY A 60 15.55 -11.43 11.53
C GLY A 60 14.03 -11.57 11.72
N GLN A 61 13.24 -10.52 11.46
CA GLN A 61 11.78 -10.61 11.52
C GLN A 61 11.24 -11.67 10.54
N GLN A 62 10.30 -12.50 11.01
CA GLN A 62 9.64 -13.51 10.17
C GLN A 62 8.67 -12.88 9.18
N GLY A 63 8.34 -13.62 8.11
CA GLY A 63 7.39 -13.15 7.09
C GLY A 63 7.95 -12.07 6.16
N VAL A 64 9.28 -11.97 6.08
CA VAL A 64 10.01 -11.12 5.15
C VAL A 64 10.52 -11.97 4.00
N PHE A 65 10.24 -11.56 2.77
CA PHE A 65 10.64 -12.25 1.55
C PHE A 65 11.70 -11.44 0.82
N HIS A 66 12.65 -12.10 0.16
CA HIS A 66 13.70 -11.46 -0.61
C HIS A 66 13.78 -12.05 -2.01
N VAL A 67 13.89 -11.18 -3.03
CA VAL A 67 14.20 -11.56 -4.40
C VAL A 67 15.52 -10.91 -4.79
N ARG A 68 16.54 -11.72 -5.07
CA ARG A 68 17.84 -11.22 -5.52
C ARG A 68 17.73 -10.58 -6.90
N ILE A 69 18.34 -9.41 -7.07
CA ILE A 69 18.45 -8.77 -8.37
C ILE A 69 19.72 -9.33 -9.04
N PRO A 70 19.64 -9.93 -10.24
CA PRO A 70 20.80 -10.45 -10.95
C PRO A 70 21.88 -9.40 -11.17
N ASP A 71 23.15 -9.79 -11.02
CA ASP A 71 24.32 -8.93 -11.24
C ASP A 71 24.29 -7.65 -10.40
N SER A 72 23.78 -7.75 -9.18
CA SER A 72 23.62 -6.61 -8.26
C SER A 72 23.70 -7.09 -6.80
N PRO A 73 24.29 -6.31 -5.88
CA PRO A 73 24.30 -6.64 -4.44
C PRO A 73 22.89 -6.49 -3.82
N LEU A 74 22.00 -5.76 -4.50
CA LEU A 74 20.66 -5.46 -4.03
C LEU A 74 19.68 -6.62 -4.18
N ALA A 75 18.67 -6.63 -3.32
CA ALA A 75 17.48 -7.45 -3.40
C ALA A 75 16.22 -6.57 -3.33
N ILE A 76 15.10 -7.10 -3.80
CA ILE A 76 13.78 -6.61 -3.45
C ILE A 76 13.35 -7.32 -2.17
N ARG A 77 13.15 -6.56 -1.09
CA ARG A 77 12.66 -7.08 0.20
C ARG A 77 11.19 -6.74 0.35
N MET A 78 10.37 -7.71 0.72
CA MET A 78 8.90 -7.62 0.76
C MET A 78 8.37 -8.09 2.11
N TRP A 79 7.35 -7.41 2.64
CA TRP A 79 6.74 -7.75 3.93
C TRP A 79 5.28 -7.28 3.99
N GLU A 80 4.49 -7.91 4.87
CA GLU A 80 3.07 -7.57 5.01
C GLU A 80 2.88 -6.21 5.70
N GLY A 81 3.69 -5.88 6.72
CA GLY A 81 3.72 -4.52 7.30
C GLY A 81 2.39 -4.01 7.85
N GLY A 82 1.49 -4.90 8.26
CA GLY A 82 0.12 -4.58 8.65
C GLY A 82 -0.86 -4.33 7.48
N MET A 83 -0.44 -4.57 6.23
CA MET A 83 -1.22 -4.32 5.01
C MET A 83 -2.11 -5.50 4.55
N GLY A 84 -2.04 -6.64 5.23
CA GLY A 84 -2.75 -7.89 4.94
C GLY A 84 -4.27 -7.74 4.90
N PRO A 85 -4.93 -7.02 5.84
CA PRO A 85 -6.35 -6.72 5.75
C PRO A 85 -6.76 -5.93 4.48
N TYR A 86 -5.80 -5.30 3.81
CA TYR A 86 -6.00 -4.56 2.55
C TYR A 86 -5.54 -5.36 1.32
N GLY A 87 -5.10 -6.60 1.49
CA GLY A 87 -4.58 -7.45 0.41
C GLY A 87 -3.32 -6.86 -0.25
N GLN A 88 -2.51 -6.13 0.51
CA GLN A 88 -1.33 -5.43 0.01
C GLN A 88 -0.06 -5.89 0.74
N PHE A 89 1.08 -5.70 0.08
CA PHE A 89 2.42 -5.86 0.64
C PHE A 89 3.20 -4.56 0.47
N CYS A 90 4.12 -4.32 1.40
CA CYS A 90 5.18 -3.33 1.24
C CYS A 90 6.42 -3.98 0.62
N PHE A 91 7.18 -3.20 -0.14
CA PHE A 91 8.52 -3.61 -0.54
C PHE A 91 9.49 -2.43 -0.67
N ASP A 92 10.78 -2.70 -0.57
CA ASP A 92 11.88 -1.75 -0.79
C ASP A 92 13.08 -2.40 -1.50
N PHE A 93 14.05 -1.57 -1.90
CA PHE A 93 15.39 -2.05 -2.27
C PHE A 93 16.20 -2.27 -0.99
N TYR A 94 16.94 -3.36 -0.98
CA TYR A 94 17.69 -3.79 0.19
C TYR A 94 19.09 -4.23 -0.21
N ASP A 95 20.11 -3.63 0.40
CA ASP A 95 21.48 -4.08 0.29
C ASP A 95 21.71 -5.21 1.30
N VAL A 96 21.82 -6.43 0.80
CA VAL A 96 21.89 -7.62 1.66
C VAL A 96 23.26 -7.77 2.32
N GLU A 97 24.31 -7.21 1.73
CA GLU A 97 25.66 -7.27 2.32
C GLU A 97 25.81 -6.26 3.45
N ARG A 98 25.22 -5.07 3.26
CA ARG A 98 25.26 -3.99 4.26
C ARG A 98 24.12 -4.05 5.28
N ASP A 99 23.13 -4.91 5.06
CA ASP A 99 21.93 -5.06 5.89
C ASP A 99 21.16 -3.73 6.04
N VAL A 100 21.01 -2.99 4.93
CA VAL A 100 20.35 -1.67 4.92
C VAL A 100 19.34 -1.54 3.79
N SER A 101 18.27 -0.81 4.06
CA SER A 101 17.37 -0.31 3.02
C SER A 101 18.07 0.72 2.15
N VAL A 102 17.76 0.70 0.86
CA VAL A 102 18.25 1.66 -0.13
C VAL A 102 17.04 2.28 -0.83
N ASN A 103 17.12 3.57 -1.14
CA ASN A 103 16.10 4.19 -2.00
C ASN A 103 16.17 3.66 -3.43
N LEU A 104 15.24 4.06 -4.31
CA LEU A 104 15.29 3.68 -5.72
C LEU A 104 16.67 4.06 -6.33
N PRO A 105 17.50 3.09 -6.75
CA PRO A 105 18.82 3.42 -7.28
C PRO A 105 18.72 4.20 -8.60
N GLN A 106 19.75 4.98 -8.90
CA GLN A 106 19.81 5.70 -10.18
C GLN A 106 19.81 4.70 -11.35
N GLY A 107 19.04 5.02 -12.40
CA GLY A 107 18.89 4.16 -13.58
C GLY A 107 17.95 2.97 -13.38
N TYR A 108 17.27 2.89 -12.23
CA TYR A 108 16.28 1.85 -11.93
C TYR A 108 14.87 2.42 -12.08
N SER A 109 13.95 1.60 -12.57
CA SER A 109 12.52 1.93 -12.55
C SER A 109 11.67 0.67 -12.34
N LEU A 110 10.55 0.85 -11.63
CA LEU A 110 9.61 -0.22 -11.32
C LEU A 110 8.33 0.03 -12.11
N HIS A 111 7.77 -0.99 -12.73
CA HIS A 111 6.55 -0.89 -13.53
C HIS A 111 5.58 -2.02 -13.17
N PRO A 112 4.26 -1.81 -13.28
CA PRO A 112 3.33 -2.93 -13.34
C PRO A 112 3.75 -3.86 -14.48
N ALA A 113 3.93 -5.16 -14.22
CA ALA A 113 4.26 -6.07 -15.29
C ALA A 113 3.06 -6.24 -16.22
N THR A 114 3.28 -6.14 -17.53
CA THR A 114 2.30 -6.49 -18.56
C THR A 114 2.23 -8.00 -18.73
N VAL A 115 1.90 -8.72 -17.67
CA VAL A 115 1.54 -10.13 -17.80
C VAL A 115 0.07 -10.19 -18.19
N ASN A 116 -0.26 -11.00 -19.21
CA ASN A 116 -1.64 -11.39 -19.47
C ASN A 116 -2.11 -12.20 -18.26
N ALA A 117 -2.62 -11.51 -17.24
CA ALA A 117 -3.22 -12.16 -16.09
C ALA A 117 -4.38 -13.04 -16.62
N PRO A 118 -4.40 -14.35 -16.32
CA PRO A 118 -5.54 -15.18 -16.66
C PRO A 118 -6.79 -14.54 -16.05
N HIS A 119 -7.81 -14.35 -16.88
CA HIS A 119 -9.13 -13.88 -16.49
C HIS A 119 -9.58 -14.54 -15.18
N GLY A 120 -9.73 -13.76 -14.10
CA GLY A 120 -10.20 -14.35 -12.83
C GLY A 120 -10.15 -13.47 -11.58
N LEU A 121 -9.30 -12.46 -11.50
CA LEU A 121 -9.31 -11.54 -10.35
C LEU A 121 -10.25 -10.37 -10.67
N GLY A 122 -11.53 -10.57 -10.34
CA GLY A 122 -12.54 -9.51 -10.31
C GLY A 122 -12.10 -8.33 -9.43
N PRO A 123 -12.83 -7.19 -9.51
CA PRO A 123 -12.43 -5.94 -8.85
C PRO A 123 -12.22 -6.18 -7.36
N GLY A 124 -10.94 -6.26 -6.96
CA GLY A 124 -10.53 -6.44 -5.58
C GLY A 124 -11.13 -5.32 -4.74
N TYR A 125 -11.84 -5.73 -3.69
CA TYR A 125 -12.53 -4.89 -2.72
C TYR A 125 -11.76 -3.61 -2.39
N LEU A 126 -12.21 -2.48 -2.94
CA LEU A 126 -12.02 -1.19 -2.28
C LEU A 126 -13.11 -1.12 -1.19
N PRO A 127 -12.79 -1.17 0.11
CA PRO A 127 -13.76 -0.74 1.10
C PRO A 127 -14.19 0.70 0.75
N PRO A 128 -15.50 1.00 0.73
CA PRO A 128 -15.98 2.34 0.44
C PRO A 128 -15.35 3.34 1.42
N GLY A 129 -14.62 4.33 0.91
CA GLY A 129 -14.10 5.44 1.73
C GLY A 129 -12.59 5.46 2.04
N PHE A 130 -11.78 4.54 1.52
CA PHE A 130 -10.31 4.62 1.67
C PHE A 130 -9.57 4.74 0.31
N PRO A 131 -8.93 5.89 0.01
CA PRO A 131 -8.22 6.12 -1.26
C PRO A 131 -6.81 5.48 -1.29
N MET A 132 -6.62 4.32 -0.65
CA MET A 132 -5.28 3.81 -0.30
C MET A 132 -4.61 2.93 -1.36
N ALA A 133 -5.28 2.59 -2.46
CA ALA A 133 -4.64 1.89 -3.57
C ALA A 133 -3.83 2.90 -4.41
N LEU A 134 -2.73 3.40 -3.86
CA LEU A 134 -1.88 4.42 -4.50
C LEU A 134 -1.19 3.92 -5.78
N ASN A 135 -1.19 2.60 -6.02
CA ASN A 135 -0.77 1.96 -7.26
C ASN A 135 -1.85 0.95 -7.72
N ALA A 136 -3.10 1.39 -7.81
CA ALA A 136 -4.19 0.54 -8.28
C ALA A 136 -3.92 0.05 -9.73
N PRO A 137 -4.36 -1.17 -10.10
CA PRO A 137 -4.17 -1.74 -11.44
C PRO A 137 -4.78 -0.93 -12.60
N GLY A 138 -5.46 0.19 -12.34
CA GLY A 138 -6.02 1.09 -13.36
C GLY A 138 -5.15 2.31 -13.71
N SER A 139 -4.04 2.55 -12.99
CA SER A 139 -3.11 3.66 -13.28
C SER A 139 -2.04 3.26 -14.32
N LEU A 140 -2.46 2.57 -15.39
CA LEU A 140 -1.63 1.73 -16.29
C LEU A 140 -0.73 2.46 -17.30
N SER A 141 -0.24 3.66 -17.02
CA SER A 141 0.73 4.29 -17.92
C SER A 141 1.84 4.99 -17.12
N GLY A 142 2.83 4.21 -16.72
CA GLY A 142 4.09 4.73 -16.19
C GLY A 142 4.70 3.91 -15.05
N PRO A 143 5.90 4.32 -14.60
CA PRO A 143 6.55 3.71 -13.45
C PRO A 143 5.71 3.80 -12.18
N LEU A 144 5.80 2.78 -11.33
CA LEU A 144 5.26 2.78 -9.98
C LEU A 144 5.87 3.92 -9.17
N ARG A 145 5.01 4.62 -8.43
CA ARG A 145 5.45 5.67 -7.51
C ARG A 145 5.53 5.10 -6.10
N SER A 146 6.58 5.47 -5.38
CA SER A 146 6.73 5.11 -3.97
C SER A 146 5.65 5.78 -3.12
N TRP A 147 5.42 5.21 -1.95
CA TRP A 147 4.49 5.73 -0.95
C TRP A 147 4.80 7.18 -0.61
N GLU A 148 6.06 7.49 -0.38
CA GLU A 148 6.56 8.83 -0.03
C GLU A 148 6.27 9.84 -1.13
N ARG A 149 6.53 9.49 -2.40
CA ARG A 149 6.24 10.35 -3.56
C ARG A 149 4.74 10.60 -3.72
N ASN A 150 3.93 9.57 -3.50
CA ASN A 150 2.48 9.70 -3.54
C ASN A 150 1.94 10.57 -2.39
N MET A 151 2.66 10.64 -1.27
CA MET A 151 2.42 11.59 -0.17
C MET A 151 3.01 12.98 -0.41
N GLY A 152 3.57 13.24 -1.60
CA GLY A 152 4.09 14.54 -1.99
C GLY A 152 5.51 14.84 -1.52
N MET A 153 6.25 13.85 -1.01
CA MET A 153 7.64 14.05 -0.62
C MET A 153 8.53 14.30 -1.84
N ARG A 154 9.29 15.40 -1.80
CA ARG A 154 10.25 15.77 -2.85
C ARG A 154 11.67 15.24 -2.58
N GLU A 155 12.00 15.10 -1.31
CA GLU A 155 13.24 14.50 -0.83
C GLU A 155 12.84 13.37 0.10
N ILE A 156 13.40 12.19 -0.15
CA ILE A 156 13.15 11.00 0.66
C ILE A 156 14.48 10.67 1.34
N PRO A 157 14.53 10.61 2.68
CA PRO A 157 15.75 10.21 3.37
C PRO A 157 16.25 8.86 2.88
N GLU A 158 17.57 8.65 2.90
CA GLU A 158 18.17 7.41 2.41
C GLU A 158 17.62 6.20 3.18
N GLY A 159 17.24 5.16 2.43
CA GLY A 159 16.69 3.93 2.99
C GLY A 159 15.24 4.04 3.50
N GLU A 160 14.52 5.14 3.27
CA GLU A 160 13.11 5.27 3.70
C GLU A 160 12.10 4.92 2.59
N GLU A 161 12.50 5.01 1.33
CA GLU A 161 11.59 4.80 0.19
C GLU A 161 11.02 3.38 0.18
N LYS A 162 9.71 3.27 -0.09
CA LYS A 162 9.00 1.99 -0.22
C LYS A 162 7.79 2.08 -1.15
N TRP A 163 7.36 0.93 -1.64
CA TRP A 163 6.17 0.79 -2.47
C TRP A 163 5.13 -0.06 -1.75
N MET A 164 3.87 0.19 -2.06
CA MET A 164 2.75 -0.67 -1.65
C MET A 164 2.04 -1.16 -2.90
N VAL A 165 1.83 -2.46 -2.97
CA VAL A 165 1.28 -3.14 -4.14
C VAL A 165 0.36 -4.28 -3.71
N PRO A 166 -0.64 -4.64 -4.54
CA PRO A 166 -1.48 -5.79 -4.27
C PRO A 166 -0.67 -7.08 -4.16
N GLN A 167 -1.08 -7.97 -3.26
CA GLN A 167 -0.54 -9.32 -3.19
C GLN A 167 -0.72 -10.05 -4.54
N GLY A 168 0.25 -10.88 -4.92
CA GLY A 168 0.22 -11.63 -6.19
C GLY A 168 0.50 -10.79 -7.44
N ALA A 169 0.64 -9.47 -7.32
CA ALA A 169 0.98 -8.61 -8.46
C ALA A 169 2.35 -8.98 -9.03
N TYR A 170 2.51 -8.82 -10.34
CA TYR A 170 3.80 -8.93 -11.01
C TYR A 170 4.37 -7.54 -11.26
N ILE A 171 5.65 -7.37 -10.97
CA ILE A 171 6.37 -6.11 -11.08
C ILE A 171 7.57 -6.31 -12.00
N THR A 172 7.78 -5.37 -12.91
CA THR A 172 8.95 -5.34 -13.79
C THR A 172 9.93 -4.31 -13.24
N LEU A 173 11.14 -4.75 -12.91
CA LEU A 173 12.29 -3.91 -12.64
C LEU A 173 13.08 -3.71 -13.94
N GLN A 174 13.21 -2.46 -14.38
CA GLN A 174 14.10 -2.07 -15.47
C GLN A 174 15.35 -1.40 -14.89
N ARG A 175 16.50 -1.70 -15.48
CA ARG A 175 17.80 -1.11 -15.12
C ARG A 175 18.55 -0.73 -16.39
N ASP A 176 19.21 0.42 -16.37
CA ASP A 176 20.01 0.88 -17.51
C ASP A 176 21.04 -0.19 -17.94
N GLY A 177 21.03 -0.54 -19.23
CA GLY A 177 21.97 -1.50 -19.81
C GLY A 177 21.76 -2.98 -19.43
N HIS A 178 20.67 -3.32 -18.73
CA HIS A 178 20.38 -4.70 -18.34
C HIS A 178 18.99 -5.15 -18.81
N GLU A 179 18.80 -6.46 -18.95
CA GLU A 179 17.50 -7.04 -19.24
C GLU A 179 16.49 -6.78 -18.10
N PRO A 180 15.20 -6.54 -18.43
CA PRO A 180 14.16 -6.39 -17.42
C PRO A 180 14.01 -7.65 -16.56
N VAL A 181 13.84 -7.45 -15.26
CA VAL A 181 13.60 -8.52 -14.28
C VAL A 181 12.14 -8.48 -13.85
N ILE A 182 11.42 -9.59 -13.96
CA ILE A 182 10.04 -9.71 -13.50
C ILE A 182 10.02 -10.53 -12.22
N PHE A 183 9.34 -10.03 -11.19
CA PHE A 183 9.13 -10.75 -9.94
C PHE A 183 7.68 -10.64 -9.51
N GLN A 184 7.24 -11.58 -8.67
CA GLN A 184 5.89 -11.63 -8.15
C GLN A 184 5.87 -11.24 -6.67
N ILE A 185 4.89 -10.42 -6.28
CA ILE A 185 4.58 -10.13 -4.89
C ILE A 185 3.97 -11.37 -4.24
N PRO A 186 4.38 -11.74 -3.01
CA PRO A 186 3.78 -12.86 -2.30
C PRO A 186 2.26 -12.80 -2.31
N SER A 187 1.63 -13.95 -2.48
CA SER A 187 0.19 -14.11 -2.31
C SER A 187 -0.06 -14.83 -1.00
N GLN A 188 -0.83 -14.21 -0.10
CA GLN A 188 -1.43 -14.98 0.98
C GLN A 188 -2.67 -15.65 0.38
N GLN A 189 -2.58 -16.96 0.07
CA GLN A 189 -3.80 -17.71 -0.20
C GLN A 189 -4.65 -17.70 1.07
N PRO A 190 -5.96 -17.40 1.02
CA PRO A 190 -6.83 -17.78 2.12
C PRO A 190 -6.79 -19.31 2.23
N ALA A 191 -6.51 -19.84 3.43
CA ALA A 191 -6.39 -21.27 3.67
C ALA A 191 -7.61 -22.08 3.19
N PHE A 192 -8.80 -21.45 3.10
CA PHE A 192 -10.01 -22.00 2.49
C PHE A 192 -10.88 -20.87 1.92
N VAL A 193 -11.37 -21.02 0.69
CA VAL A 193 -12.55 -20.26 0.20
C VAL A 193 -13.77 -21.07 0.60
N ALA A 194 -14.45 -20.66 1.68
CA ALA A 194 -15.77 -21.20 1.97
C ALA A 194 -16.72 -20.74 0.87
N LEU A 195 -17.28 -21.68 0.11
CA LEU A 195 -18.39 -21.38 -0.79
C LEU A 195 -19.56 -20.89 0.06
N PRO A 196 -20.20 -19.74 -0.25
CA PRO A 196 -21.42 -19.37 0.42
C PRO A 196 -22.45 -20.49 0.18
N THR A 197 -22.92 -21.11 1.26
CA THR A 197 -24.09 -21.99 1.20
C THR A 197 -25.27 -21.12 0.83
N TYR A 198 -25.76 -21.28 -0.40
CA TYR A 198 -27.00 -20.65 -0.83
C TYR A 198 -28.14 -21.30 -0.05
N ALA A 199 -28.53 -20.69 1.07
CA ALA A 199 -29.83 -20.94 1.67
C ALA A 199 -30.86 -20.34 0.71
N GLY A 200 -31.47 -21.19 -0.11
CA GLY A 200 -32.54 -20.78 -1.01
C GLY A 200 -33.65 -20.01 -0.28
N PRO A 201 -34.47 -19.24 -1.02
CA PRO A 201 -35.50 -18.41 -0.40
C PRO A 201 -36.44 -19.26 0.48
N PRO A 202 -36.91 -18.72 1.62
CA PRO A 202 -37.80 -19.43 2.51
C PRO A 202 -39.07 -19.85 1.76
N ARG A 203 -39.40 -21.15 1.83
CA ARG A 203 -40.66 -21.67 1.28
C ARG A 203 -41.82 -21.02 2.02
N VAL A 204 -42.60 -20.22 1.31
CA VAL A 204 -43.88 -19.70 1.79
C VAL A 204 -44.83 -20.90 1.96
N ARG A 205 -45.35 -21.11 3.17
CA ARG A 205 -46.40 -22.11 3.39
C ARG A 205 -47.73 -21.54 2.87
N PRO A 206 -48.50 -22.28 2.05
CA PRO A 206 -49.87 -21.90 1.75
C PRO A 206 -50.73 -22.00 3.01
N LEU A 207 -51.67 -21.05 3.13
CA LEU A 207 -52.67 -20.94 4.19
C LEU A 207 -53.64 -22.13 4.18
#